data_AF-A0A816GT58-F1
#
_entry.id   AF-A0A816GT58-F1
#
_cell.length_a   1.000
_cell.length_b   1.000
_cell.length_c   1.000
_cell.angle_alpha   90.00
_cell.angle_beta   90.00
_cell.angle_gamma   90.00
#
_symmetry.space_group_name_H-M   'P 1'
#
loop_
_entity.id
_entity.type
_entity.pdbx_description
1 polymer ?
#
loop_
_entity_poly.entity_id
_entity_poly.type
_entity_poly.pdbx_seq_one_letter_code
_entity_poly.pdbx_strand_id
1 'polypeptide(L)'
;MEEIQSSKNKGEAVCWSHLGKIYKQESLPFSKLKVGDVVITDKKDISNELYEHYMEQFQPPSLDLTNINDMEIMKEFKEILKGLSTSTDEVEVTNTSEIKNAIRSIRPKKSAEFDNISNFIIKRLPPGYIQGLGNCFNLWLEECRMPNEWKLAKIITLNKLKGGVSKCDQTCPISLLATHSKLYEKILLTRIRSWAESNHIIPKEQSGFRPNCLIPTRVLSIYQEVLNNMAANSPTLSIYFDYQKACDKVWHAALIVKFSRVNIPFTLLKTIWFWLSMREAVVVYEELSTRKFTISIGLPQGSCLSSYLFIVFHSDIVKQTGAFSTHIFSDDLNVLISAPLEKKLEPMLQFLELEGTKVSYSAEKQKLYNLTMSSTVNQMDQERKRSQAPATVKRVDGASTNIGDSQDHVHFTDGSALKRDGTWKHGPERNLSREERKWLIDKHGWTSPAKK
;
A
#
# COMPACT_ATOMS: atom_id res chain seq x y z
N MET A 1 31.72 7.37 -32.53
CA MET A 1 31.90 7.98 -31.19
C MET A 1 31.61 9.49 -31.16
N GLU A 2 31.26 10.14 -32.28
CA GLU A 2 30.69 11.51 -32.27
C GLU A 2 29.17 11.58 -32.56
N GLU A 3 28.52 10.48 -32.97
CA GLU A 3 27.06 10.45 -33.17
C GLU A 3 26.23 10.10 -31.93
N ILE A 4 26.86 9.77 -30.80
CA ILE A 4 26.16 9.48 -29.51
C ILE A 4 26.03 10.74 -28.64
N GLN A 5 26.70 11.84 -28.99
CA GLN A 5 26.67 13.07 -28.22
C GLN A 5 25.59 14.08 -28.66
N SER A 6 25.01 13.94 -29.85
CA SER A 6 23.96 14.85 -30.34
C SER A 6 22.54 14.44 -29.94
N SER A 7 22.31 13.23 -29.40
CA SER A 7 20.98 12.73 -29.03
C SER A 7 20.61 12.90 -27.54
N LYS A 8 21.55 13.33 -26.69
CA LYS A 8 21.36 13.39 -25.22
C LYS A 8 20.34 14.42 -24.72
N ASN A 9 19.99 15.44 -25.51
CA ASN A 9 19.07 16.49 -25.06
C ASN A 9 17.60 16.33 -25.49
N LYS A 10 17.23 15.25 -26.19
CA LYS A 10 15.83 15.01 -26.61
C LYS A 10 15.24 13.68 -26.13
N GLY A 11 16.05 12.66 -25.83
CA GLY A 11 15.57 11.33 -25.44
C GLY A 11 14.95 11.24 -24.04
N GLU A 12 15.57 11.84 -23.02
CA GLU A 12 15.07 11.74 -21.64
C GLU A 12 13.76 12.51 -21.43
N ALA A 13 13.64 13.72 -21.96
CA ALA A 13 12.40 14.48 -21.90
C ALA A 13 11.26 13.78 -22.67
N VAL A 14 11.57 13.14 -23.81
CA VAL A 14 10.56 12.40 -24.59
C VAL A 14 10.14 11.12 -23.87
N CYS A 15 11.07 10.33 -23.32
CA CYS A 15 10.75 9.12 -22.56
C CYS A 15 9.92 9.42 -21.31
N TRP A 16 10.33 10.40 -20.50
CA TRP A 16 9.58 10.83 -19.31
C TRP A 16 8.27 11.54 -19.67
N SER A 17 8.16 12.21 -20.82
CA SER A 17 6.89 12.75 -21.29
C SER A 17 5.93 11.66 -21.79
N HIS A 18 6.45 10.58 -22.40
CA HIS A 18 5.67 9.43 -22.84
C HIS A 18 5.19 8.62 -21.64
N LEU A 19 6.10 8.27 -20.73
CA LEU A 19 5.78 7.63 -19.45
C LEU A 19 4.89 8.53 -18.60
N GLY A 20 5.12 9.84 -18.57
CA GLY A 20 4.28 10.81 -17.87
C GLY A 20 2.88 10.97 -18.45
N LYS A 21 2.68 10.76 -19.75
CA LYS A 21 1.33 10.64 -20.37
C LYS A 21 0.64 9.33 -19.99
N ILE A 22 1.41 8.26 -19.76
CA ILE A 22 0.91 6.96 -19.28
C ILE A 22 0.63 7.00 -17.75
N TYR A 23 1.45 7.71 -16.98
CA TYR A 23 1.45 7.78 -15.51
C TYR A 23 0.75 8.99 -14.89
N LYS A 24 0.38 10.03 -15.66
CA LYS A 24 -0.55 11.04 -15.17
C LYS A 24 -1.93 10.40 -15.06
N GLN A 25 -2.20 9.77 -13.92
CA GLN A 25 -3.56 9.65 -13.44
C GLN A 25 -4.04 11.05 -13.08
N GLU A 26 -4.67 11.73 -14.04
CA GLU A 26 -5.63 12.75 -13.66
C GLU A 26 -6.70 12.04 -12.85
N SER A 27 -6.83 12.42 -11.59
CA SER A 27 -7.88 11.93 -10.73
C SER A 27 -9.22 12.33 -11.32
N LEU A 28 -9.92 11.38 -11.94
CA LEU A 28 -11.17 11.66 -12.62
C LEU A 28 -12.30 11.79 -11.59
N PRO A 29 -13.06 12.89 -11.59
CA PRO A 29 -14.37 12.89 -10.94
C PRO A 29 -15.22 11.80 -11.61
N PHE A 30 -15.93 11.01 -10.81
CA PHE A 30 -16.88 10.02 -11.31
C PHE A 30 -18.30 10.52 -11.06
N SER A 31 -19.21 10.20 -11.98
CA SER A 31 -20.63 10.57 -11.88
C SER A 31 -21.55 9.36 -11.74
N LYS A 32 -20.98 8.16 -11.73
CA LYS A 32 -21.68 6.87 -11.63
C LYS A 32 -20.89 5.93 -10.73
N LEU A 33 -21.57 5.12 -9.94
CA LEU A 33 -20.97 4.12 -9.07
C LEU A 33 -21.69 2.78 -9.26
N LYS A 34 -20.95 1.67 -9.28
CA LYS A 34 -21.51 0.33 -9.42
C LYS A 34 -21.61 -0.32 -8.03
N VAL A 35 -22.83 -0.70 -7.65
CA VAL A 35 -23.17 -1.38 -6.39
C VAL A 35 -23.84 -2.71 -6.73
N GLY A 36 -23.13 -3.82 -6.50
CA GLY A 36 -23.55 -5.13 -7.02
C GLY A 36 -23.68 -5.09 -8.55
N ASP A 37 -24.87 -5.39 -9.06
CA ASP A 37 -25.21 -5.33 -10.49
C ASP A 37 -25.89 -4.02 -10.91
N VAL A 38 -26.15 -3.12 -9.95
CA VAL A 38 -26.83 -1.84 -10.20
C VAL A 38 -25.81 -0.72 -10.39
N VAL A 39 -26.09 0.19 -11.31
CA VAL A 39 -25.33 1.44 -11.48
C VAL A 39 -26.16 2.59 -10.92
N ILE A 40 -25.68 3.19 -9.84
CA ILE A 40 -26.29 4.37 -9.25
C ILE A 40 -25.68 5.64 -9.86
N THR A 41 -26.54 6.65 -10.05
CA THR A 41 -26.17 7.95 -10.64
C THR A 41 -26.69 9.13 -9.84
N ASP A 42 -27.66 8.89 -8.95
CA ASP A 42 -28.12 9.90 -8.02
C ASP A 42 -27.02 10.25 -7.01
N LYS A 43 -26.82 11.55 -6.80
CA LYS A 43 -25.71 12.06 -5.98
C LYS A 43 -25.87 11.67 -4.51
N LYS A 44 -27.11 11.63 -4.00
CA LYS A 44 -27.40 11.28 -2.62
C LYS A 44 -27.19 9.79 -2.39
N ASP A 45 -27.61 8.96 -3.34
CA ASP A 45 -27.37 7.52 -3.28
C ASP A 45 -25.86 7.20 -3.34
N ILE A 46 -25.11 7.84 -4.25
CA ILE A 46 -23.65 7.70 -4.32
C ILE A 46 -23.01 8.13 -3.00
N SER A 47 -23.40 9.27 -2.46
CA SER A 47 -22.86 9.79 -1.20
C SER A 47 -23.14 8.84 -0.03
N ASN A 48 -24.33 8.25 0.04
CA ASN A 48 -24.70 7.29 1.09
C ASN A 48 -23.91 5.98 0.95
N GLU A 49 -23.79 5.45 -0.26
CA GLU A 49 -23.03 4.23 -0.52
C GLU A 49 -21.55 4.38 -0.14
N LEU A 50 -20.93 5.50 -0.52
CA LEU A 50 -19.55 5.80 -0.13
C LEU A 50 -19.41 5.95 1.39
N TYR A 51 -20.40 6.53 2.05
CA TYR A 51 -20.42 6.63 3.50
C TYR A 51 -20.45 5.25 4.15
N GLU A 52 -21.39 4.38 3.77
CA GLU A 52 -21.49 3.05 4.38
C GLU A 52 -20.22 2.23 4.10
N HIS A 53 -19.68 2.30 2.87
CA HIS A 53 -18.43 1.64 2.51
C HIS A 53 -17.24 2.09 3.37
N TYR A 54 -17.02 3.39 3.52
CA TYR A 54 -15.88 3.88 4.31
C TYR A 54 -16.11 3.74 5.82
N MET A 55 -17.35 3.88 6.28
CA MET A 55 -17.70 3.62 7.68
C MET A 55 -17.36 2.18 8.05
N GLU A 56 -17.67 1.21 7.19
CA GLU A 56 -17.31 -0.20 7.36
C GLU A 56 -15.79 -0.41 7.25
N GLN A 57 -15.16 0.18 6.22
CA GLN A 57 -13.71 0.05 5.99
C GLN A 57 -12.87 0.49 7.19
N PHE A 58 -13.27 1.57 7.89
CA PHE A 58 -12.50 2.16 8.98
C PHE A 58 -12.94 1.69 10.38
N GLN A 59 -13.76 0.62 10.47
CA GLN A 59 -14.08 -0.03 11.73
C GLN A 59 -12.85 -0.65 12.38
N PRO A 60 -12.86 -0.85 13.73
CA PRO A 60 -11.82 -1.63 14.41
C PRO A 60 -11.68 -3.02 13.79
N PRO A 61 -10.45 -3.59 13.74
CA PRO A 61 -10.27 -4.93 13.22
C PRO A 61 -10.96 -5.94 14.15
N SER A 62 -11.56 -6.99 13.58
CA SER A 62 -12.07 -8.11 14.36
C SER A 62 -10.90 -8.84 15.01
N LEU A 63 -10.75 -8.71 16.33
CA LEU A 63 -9.68 -9.40 17.07
C LEU A 63 -9.93 -10.90 17.08
N ASP A 64 -8.96 -11.67 16.58
CA ASP A 64 -8.97 -13.12 16.70
C ASP A 64 -8.44 -13.51 18.09
N LEU A 65 -9.35 -13.83 19.02
CA LEU A 65 -8.99 -14.22 20.39
C LEU A 65 -8.18 -15.54 20.44
N THR A 66 -8.13 -16.30 19.36
CA THR A 66 -7.30 -17.50 19.25
C THR A 66 -5.89 -17.20 18.72
N ASN A 67 -5.67 -16.01 18.18
CA ASN A 67 -4.38 -15.55 17.71
C ASN A 67 -3.57 -14.93 18.87
N ILE A 68 -2.54 -15.66 19.32
CA ILE A 68 -1.66 -15.24 20.41
C ILE A 68 -1.03 -13.87 20.14
N ASN A 69 -0.68 -13.56 18.89
CA ASN A 69 -0.03 -12.30 18.52
C ASN A 69 -0.96 -11.09 18.71
N ASP A 70 -2.25 -11.22 18.38
CA ASP A 70 -3.22 -10.13 18.52
C ASP A 70 -3.47 -9.81 20.01
N MET A 71 -3.54 -10.86 20.82
CA MET A 71 -3.67 -10.78 22.28
C MET A 71 -2.43 -10.13 22.92
N GLU A 72 -1.23 -10.51 22.49
CA GLU A 72 0.03 -9.95 22.96
C GLU A 72 0.16 -8.46 22.60
N ILE A 73 -0.13 -8.09 21.35
CA ILE A 73 -0.18 -6.69 20.91
C ILE A 73 -1.13 -5.88 21.80
N MET A 74 -2.34 -6.39 22.05
CA MET A 74 -3.31 -5.67 22.89
C MET A 74 -2.87 -5.55 24.35
N LYS A 75 -2.17 -6.56 24.88
CA LYS A 75 -1.59 -6.51 26.23
C LYS A 75 -0.50 -5.44 26.32
N GLU A 76 0.48 -5.48 25.42
CA GLU A 76 1.55 -4.47 25.36
C GLU A 76 1.00 -3.07 25.14
N PHE A 77 0.04 -2.92 24.24
CA PHE A 77 -0.60 -1.64 23.95
C PHE A 77 -1.24 -1.04 25.21
N LYS A 78 -1.98 -1.83 25.99
CA LYS A 78 -2.57 -1.37 27.25
C LYS A 78 -1.52 -0.91 28.26
N GLU A 79 -0.40 -1.62 28.38
CA GLU A 79 0.68 -1.22 29.27
C GLU A 79 1.36 0.08 28.81
N ILE A 80 1.59 0.22 27.49
CA ILE A 80 2.11 1.46 26.91
C ILE A 80 1.17 2.64 27.20
N LEU A 81 -0.15 2.47 27.00
CA LEU A 81 -1.12 3.53 27.25
C LEU A 81 -1.16 3.97 28.72
N LYS A 82 -0.99 3.05 29.68
CA LYS A 82 -0.86 3.41 31.09
C LYS A 82 0.38 4.28 31.31
N GLY A 83 1.50 3.89 30.72
CA GLY A 83 2.74 4.65 30.75
C GLY A 83 2.59 6.05 30.18
N LEU A 84 1.76 6.25 29.13
CA LEU A 84 1.63 7.53 28.38
C LEU A 84 1.25 8.72 29.28
N SER A 85 0.75 8.45 30.48
CA SER A 85 0.39 9.44 31.49
C SER A 85 1.57 9.97 32.32
N THR A 86 2.75 9.33 32.31
CA THR A 86 3.77 9.51 33.36
C THR A 86 5.14 10.05 32.93
N SER A 87 5.52 9.97 31.66
CA SER A 87 6.86 10.38 31.20
C SER A 87 6.80 11.56 30.23
N THR A 88 7.78 12.48 30.36
CA THR A 88 7.99 13.64 29.48
C THR A 88 9.46 13.72 29.11
N ASP A 89 9.83 13.11 27.99
CA ASP A 89 11.13 13.38 27.37
C ASP A 89 11.09 14.78 26.76
N GLU A 90 12.21 15.51 26.81
CA GLU A 90 12.32 16.79 26.11
C GLU A 90 12.19 16.58 24.59
N VAL A 91 11.36 17.39 23.94
CA VAL A 91 11.24 17.41 22.48
C VAL A 91 11.81 18.71 21.94
N GLU A 92 12.57 18.60 20.86
CA GLU A 92 13.15 19.74 20.16
C GLU A 92 12.04 20.74 19.76
N VAL A 93 12.13 21.96 20.29
CA VAL A 93 11.22 23.06 19.96
C VAL A 93 11.35 23.47 18.50
N THR A 94 10.25 23.93 17.90
CA THR A 94 10.25 24.57 16.59
C THR A 94 10.57 26.06 16.69
N ASN A 95 11.00 26.62 15.57
CA ASN A 95 11.29 28.04 15.43
C ASN A 95 10.65 28.63 14.17
N THR A 96 10.59 29.96 14.12
CA THR A 96 9.95 30.68 13.00
C THR A 96 10.58 30.35 11.64
N SER A 97 11.88 30.07 11.59
CA SER A 97 12.58 29.73 10.34
C SER A 97 12.16 28.36 9.81
N GLU A 98 12.04 27.37 10.69
CA GLU A 98 11.54 26.03 10.37
C GLU A 98 10.11 26.12 9.79
N ILE A 99 9.22 26.88 10.44
CA ILE A 99 7.84 27.07 9.98
C ILE A 99 7.80 27.79 8.64
N LYS A 100 8.59 28.84 8.44
CA LYS A 100 8.70 29.54 7.14
C LYS A 100 9.14 28.58 6.04
N ASN A 101 10.11 27.70 6.31
CA ASN A 101 10.57 26.70 5.35
C ASN A 101 9.48 25.65 5.06
N ALA A 102 8.77 25.19 6.09
CA ALA A 102 7.63 24.31 5.95
C ALA A 102 6.53 24.95 5.07
N ILE A 103 6.19 26.22 5.28
CA ILE A 103 5.23 26.99 4.45
C ILE A 103 5.72 27.11 3.01
N ARG A 104 6.99 27.46 2.79
CA ARG A 104 7.58 27.62 1.45
C ARG A 104 7.46 26.34 0.61
N SER A 105 7.70 25.18 1.22
CA SER A 105 7.66 23.87 0.56
C SER A 105 6.25 23.39 0.17
N ILE A 106 5.18 24.00 0.70
CA ILE A 106 3.81 23.60 0.37
C ILE A 106 3.44 24.09 -1.03
N ARG A 107 2.65 23.34 -1.82
CA ARG A 107 2.11 23.82 -3.10
C ARG A 107 0.92 24.77 -2.85
N PRO A 108 0.82 25.92 -3.54
CA PRO A 108 -0.23 26.92 -3.32
C PRO A 108 -1.59 26.50 -3.90
N LYS A 109 -2.14 25.40 -3.40
CA LYS A 109 -3.47 24.90 -3.78
C LYS A 109 -4.57 25.74 -3.12
N LYS A 110 -5.69 25.89 -3.83
CA LYS A 110 -6.90 26.60 -3.35
C LYS A 110 -7.86 25.71 -2.55
N SER A 111 -7.71 24.40 -2.63
CA SER A 111 -8.48 23.44 -1.83
C SER A 111 -8.34 23.76 -0.34
N ALA A 112 -9.47 23.90 0.35
CA ALA A 112 -9.57 24.09 1.79
C ALA A 112 -10.45 23.01 2.42
N GLU A 113 -10.34 22.85 3.73
CA GLU A 113 -11.20 21.96 4.51
C GLU A 113 -12.42 22.72 5.07
N PHE A 114 -12.96 22.30 6.21
CA PHE A 114 -14.06 22.96 6.93
C PHE A 114 -13.66 24.32 7.51
N ASP A 115 -12.36 24.54 7.75
CA ASP A 115 -11.82 25.81 8.23
C ASP A 115 -11.72 26.89 7.15
N ASN A 116 -12.01 26.55 5.89
CA ASN A 116 -11.89 27.42 4.70
C ASN A 116 -10.49 28.06 4.53
N ILE A 117 -9.45 27.50 5.17
CA ILE A 117 -8.07 27.98 5.06
C ILE A 117 -7.31 27.10 4.09
N SER A 118 -6.91 27.67 2.96
CA SER A 118 -6.15 26.97 1.92
C SER A 118 -4.64 27.22 2.05
N ASN A 119 -3.84 26.36 1.40
CA ASN A 119 -2.39 26.58 1.27
C ASN A 119 -2.05 27.94 0.63
N PHE A 120 -2.92 28.44 -0.24
CA PHE A 120 -2.79 29.76 -0.85
C PHE A 120 -2.86 30.90 0.19
N ILE A 121 -3.70 30.76 1.21
CA ILE A 121 -3.83 31.71 2.32
C ILE A 121 -2.62 31.59 3.25
N ILE A 122 -2.24 30.37 3.64
CA ILE A 122 -1.09 30.12 4.54
C ILE A 122 0.21 30.74 4.03
N LYS A 123 0.44 30.72 2.71
CA LYS A 123 1.64 31.35 2.11
C LYS A 123 1.69 32.87 2.24
N ARG A 124 0.58 33.53 2.56
CA ARG A 124 0.46 35.00 2.67
C ARG A 124 0.31 35.47 4.11
N LEU A 125 0.45 34.58 5.08
CA LEU A 125 0.36 34.95 6.48
C LEU A 125 1.47 35.95 6.86
N PRO A 126 1.15 36.99 7.64
CA PRO A 126 2.15 37.97 8.06
C PRO A 126 3.16 37.34 9.03
N PRO A 127 4.40 37.88 9.11
CA PRO A 127 5.44 37.33 9.98
C PRO A 127 5.03 37.16 11.46
N GLY A 128 4.28 38.11 12.02
CA GLY A 128 3.78 38.03 13.40
C GLY A 128 2.84 36.85 13.63
N TYR A 129 2.01 36.49 12.63
CA TYR A 129 1.16 35.31 12.71
C TYR A 129 1.99 34.01 12.69
N ILE A 130 3.03 33.95 11.86
CA ILE A 130 3.94 32.80 11.79
C ILE A 130 4.67 32.61 13.13
N GLN A 131 5.05 33.71 13.79
CA GLN A 131 5.64 33.66 15.13
C GLN A 131 4.65 33.14 16.16
N GLY A 132 3.40 33.64 16.16
CA GLY A 132 2.33 33.12 17.02
C GLY A 132 2.06 31.63 16.81
N LEU A 133 2.01 31.17 15.55
CA LEU A 133 1.91 29.75 15.23
C LEU A 133 3.06 28.93 15.82
N GLY A 134 4.29 29.46 15.79
CA GLY A 134 5.43 28.78 16.40
C GLY A 134 5.30 28.59 17.90
N ASN A 135 4.80 29.59 18.60
CA ASN A 135 4.54 29.47 20.03
C ASN A 135 3.46 28.41 20.30
N CYS A 136 2.37 28.39 19.53
CA CYS A 136 1.34 27.37 19.66
C CYS A 136 1.86 25.97 19.36
N PHE A 137 2.68 25.80 18.31
CA PHE A 137 3.26 24.51 17.94
C PHE A 137 4.20 23.99 19.04
N ASN A 138 5.00 24.86 19.64
CA ASN A 138 5.87 24.48 20.75
C ASN A 138 5.07 24.03 21.97
N LEU A 139 4.03 24.78 22.33
CA LEU A 139 3.13 24.42 23.43
C LEU A 139 2.48 23.04 23.16
N TRP A 140 2.00 22.80 21.95
CA TRP A 140 1.39 21.51 21.58
C TRP A 140 2.37 20.35 21.53
N LEU A 141 3.63 20.58 21.16
CA LEU A 141 4.69 19.57 21.23
C LEU A 141 4.98 19.19 22.67
N GLU A 142 5.09 20.18 23.56
CA GLU A 142 5.35 19.99 24.99
C GLU A 142 4.20 19.23 25.68
N GLU A 143 2.96 19.60 25.36
CA GLU A 143 1.76 18.98 25.93
C GLU A 143 1.34 17.68 25.21
N CYS A 144 2.08 17.26 24.18
CA CYS A 144 1.77 16.11 23.31
C CYS A 144 0.34 16.11 22.75
N ARG A 145 -0.19 17.28 22.38
CA ARG A 145 -1.58 17.44 21.93
C ARG A 145 -1.68 18.13 20.58
N MET A 146 -2.91 18.21 20.09
CA MET A 146 -3.29 19.03 18.94
C MET A 146 -4.77 19.45 19.06
N PRO A 147 -5.22 20.49 18.35
CA PRO A 147 -6.64 20.85 18.30
C PRO A 147 -7.52 19.67 17.85
N ASN A 148 -8.63 19.44 18.53
CA ASN A 148 -9.55 18.35 18.18
C ASN A 148 -10.23 18.59 16.83
N GLU A 149 -10.40 19.85 16.44
CA GLU A 149 -10.94 20.27 15.15
C GLU A 149 -10.08 19.74 13.99
N TRP A 150 -8.78 19.52 14.20
CA TRP A 150 -7.86 18.99 13.19
C TRP A 150 -7.95 17.47 13.02
N LYS A 151 -8.73 16.80 13.87
CA LYS A 151 -8.98 15.35 13.83
C LYS A 151 -10.21 14.98 13.01
N LEU A 152 -11.00 15.97 12.60
CA LEU A 152 -12.01 15.82 11.58
C LEU A 152 -11.32 15.78 10.21
N ALA A 153 -11.72 14.85 9.34
CA ALA A 153 -11.23 14.75 7.97
C ALA A 153 -12.39 14.87 6.98
N LYS A 154 -12.24 15.71 5.97
CA LYS A 154 -13.10 15.71 4.78
C LYS A 154 -12.59 14.69 3.77
N ILE A 155 -13.28 13.55 3.64
CA ILE A 155 -12.95 12.51 2.65
C ILE A 155 -13.55 12.90 1.30
N ILE A 156 -12.68 13.05 0.30
CA ILE A 156 -13.06 13.16 -1.11
C ILE A 156 -12.66 11.87 -1.81
N THR A 157 -13.61 11.29 -2.52
CA THR A 157 -13.38 10.05 -3.25
C THR A 157 -12.87 10.31 -4.66
N LEU A 158 -11.80 9.63 -5.05
CA LEU A 158 -11.31 9.63 -6.42
C LEU A 158 -11.52 8.27 -7.09
N ASN A 159 -11.73 8.31 -8.40
CA ASN A 159 -11.76 7.11 -9.21
C ASN A 159 -10.34 6.59 -9.49
N LYS A 160 -10.07 5.30 -9.24
CA LYS A 160 -8.80 4.65 -9.65
C LYS A 160 -8.82 4.20 -11.12
N LEU A 161 -10.00 3.99 -11.70
CA LEU A 161 -10.15 3.55 -13.08
C LEU A 161 -10.06 4.73 -14.06
N LYS A 162 -9.37 4.52 -15.18
CA LYS A 162 -9.31 5.47 -16.30
C LYS A 162 -10.56 5.43 -17.20
N GLY A 163 -11.44 4.44 -17.02
CA GLY A 163 -12.67 4.25 -17.78
C GLY A 163 -13.58 3.21 -17.13
N GLY A 164 -14.87 3.20 -17.51
CA GLY A 164 -15.89 2.35 -16.90
C GLY A 164 -16.52 2.93 -15.63
N VAL A 165 -17.48 2.19 -15.06
CA VAL A 165 -18.16 2.57 -13.81
C VAL A 165 -17.46 1.85 -12.66
N SER A 166 -16.92 2.62 -11.72
CA SER A 166 -16.16 2.08 -10.60
C SER A 166 -17.05 1.53 -9.51
N LYS A 167 -16.56 0.50 -8.84
CA LYS A 167 -17.10 0.03 -7.55
C LYS A 167 -16.44 0.80 -6.39
N CYS A 168 -17.02 0.73 -5.20
CA CYS A 168 -16.49 1.41 -4.01
C CYS A 168 -15.06 0.99 -3.66
N ASP A 169 -14.71 -0.29 -3.79
CA ASP A 169 -13.36 -0.83 -3.54
C ASP A 169 -12.31 -0.34 -4.56
N GLN A 170 -12.76 0.09 -5.73
CA GLN A 170 -11.95 0.69 -6.80
C GLN A 170 -11.87 2.22 -6.70
N THR A 171 -12.33 2.79 -5.59
CA THR A 171 -12.13 4.20 -5.30
C THR A 171 -10.97 4.43 -4.33
N CYS A 172 -10.48 5.67 -4.27
CA CYS A 172 -9.43 6.09 -3.34
C CYS A 172 -9.94 7.23 -2.45
N PRO A 173 -10.06 7.03 -1.13
CA PRO A 173 -10.48 8.08 -0.20
C PRO A 173 -9.33 9.05 0.14
N ILE A 174 -9.31 10.24 -0.46
CA ILE A 174 -8.36 11.28 -0.03
C ILE A 174 -8.90 12.03 1.17
N SER A 175 -8.14 12.05 2.27
CA SER A 175 -8.43 12.92 3.42
C SER A 175 -7.90 14.33 3.18
N LEU A 176 -8.81 15.30 3.01
CA LEU A 176 -8.48 16.70 3.17
C LEU A 176 -8.43 17.04 4.65
N LEU A 177 -7.23 17.32 5.16
CA LEU A 177 -6.99 17.76 6.53
C LEU A 177 -6.84 19.28 6.62
N ALA A 178 -6.94 19.82 7.83
CA ALA A 178 -6.79 21.25 8.09
C ALA A 178 -5.40 21.70 7.67
N THR A 179 -5.29 22.89 7.09
CA THR A 179 -4.00 23.32 6.53
C THR A 179 -2.96 23.58 7.62
N HIS A 180 -3.40 24.11 8.76
CA HIS A 180 -2.55 24.26 9.93
C HIS A 180 -2.12 22.90 10.52
N SER A 181 -3.01 21.90 10.51
CA SER A 181 -2.66 20.52 10.91
C SER A 181 -1.55 19.95 10.05
N LYS A 182 -1.66 20.05 8.72
CA LYS A 182 -0.61 19.63 7.78
C LYS A 182 0.72 20.35 8.02
N LEU A 183 0.69 21.61 8.46
CA LEU A 183 1.91 22.35 8.79
C LEU A 183 2.54 21.81 10.07
N TYR A 184 1.75 21.56 11.11
CA TYR A 184 2.19 20.94 12.36
C TYR A 184 2.74 19.52 12.15
N GLU A 185 2.07 18.72 11.32
CA GLU A 185 2.53 17.38 10.92
C GLU A 185 3.91 17.40 10.26
N LYS A 186 4.25 18.44 9.48
CA LYS A 186 5.61 18.59 8.92
C LYS A 186 6.67 18.85 9.99
N ILE A 187 6.32 19.62 11.01
CA ILE A 187 7.20 19.91 12.15
C ILE A 187 7.43 18.60 12.94
N LEU A 188 6.36 17.87 13.25
CA LEU A 188 6.44 16.54 13.88
C LEU A 188 7.26 15.55 13.06
N LEU A 189 7.02 15.50 11.75
CA LEU A 189 7.74 14.62 10.83
C LEU A 189 9.24 14.88 10.85
N THR A 190 9.68 16.12 11.02
CA THR A 190 11.11 16.45 11.09
C THR A 190 11.78 15.80 12.30
N ARG A 191 11.11 15.82 13.47
CA ARG A 191 11.59 15.19 14.70
C ARG A 191 11.58 13.66 14.61
N ILE A 192 10.48 13.07 14.13
CA ILE A 192 10.34 11.62 13.96
C ILE A 192 11.37 11.10 12.93
N ARG A 193 11.60 11.85 11.85
CA ARG A 193 12.61 11.50 10.85
C ARG A 193 14.02 11.55 11.44
N SER A 194 14.37 12.63 12.14
CA SER A 194 15.67 12.77 12.79
C SER A 194 15.96 11.59 13.72
N TRP A 195 14.98 11.21 14.55
CA TRP A 195 15.07 10.02 15.40
C TRP A 195 15.24 8.73 14.58
N ALA A 196 14.40 8.49 13.58
CA ALA A 196 14.42 7.25 12.80
C ALA A 196 15.72 7.08 12.00
N GLU A 197 16.28 8.17 11.47
CA GLU A 197 17.55 8.17 10.74
C GLU A 197 18.73 7.93 11.67
N SER A 198 18.77 8.61 12.83
CA SER A 198 19.82 8.47 13.84
C SER A 198 19.88 7.06 14.44
N ASN A 199 18.74 6.36 14.50
CA ASN A 199 18.65 4.99 15.02
C ASN A 199 18.63 3.92 13.93
N HIS A 200 18.86 4.28 12.66
CA HIS A 200 18.87 3.36 11.52
C HIS A 200 17.62 2.47 11.41
N ILE A 201 16.44 3.04 11.73
CA ILE A 201 15.18 2.31 11.75
C ILE A 201 14.74 1.94 10.33
N ILE A 202 14.93 2.85 9.37
CA ILE A 202 14.51 2.63 7.98
C ILE A 202 15.59 1.83 7.23
N PRO A 203 15.26 0.63 6.70
CA PRO A 203 16.20 -0.19 5.94
C PRO A 203 16.69 0.50 4.66
N LYS A 204 17.87 0.13 4.15
CA LYS A 204 18.43 0.67 2.89
C LYS A 204 17.62 0.22 1.67
N GLU A 205 16.91 -0.88 1.83
CA GLU A 205 15.98 -1.52 0.90
C GLU A 205 14.72 -0.67 0.68
N GLN A 206 14.36 0.22 1.61
CA GLN A 206 13.26 1.17 1.44
C GLN A 206 13.74 2.44 0.74
N SER A 207 13.15 2.73 -0.43
CA SER A 207 13.37 3.97 -1.19
C SER A 207 12.19 4.94 -1.15
N GLY A 208 10.97 4.46 -0.89
CA GLY A 208 9.79 5.31 -0.83
C GLY A 208 9.82 6.28 0.35
N PHE A 209 9.31 7.50 0.13
CA PHE A 209 9.22 8.58 1.13
C PHE A 209 10.53 8.96 1.83
N ARG A 210 11.68 8.56 1.28
CA ARG A 210 13.00 8.97 1.75
C ARG A 210 13.56 10.11 0.90
N PRO A 211 14.26 11.07 1.52
CA PRO A 211 14.97 12.09 0.76
C PRO A 211 16.01 11.44 -0.14
N ASN A 212 16.15 11.96 -1.36
CA ASN A 212 17.16 11.52 -2.33
C ASN A 212 17.04 10.07 -2.83
N CYS A 213 15.94 9.37 -2.52
CA CYS A 213 15.62 8.06 -3.07
C CYS A 213 14.48 8.18 -4.08
N LEU A 214 14.77 7.97 -5.36
CA LEU A 214 13.79 8.10 -6.45
C LEU A 214 13.41 6.72 -7.00
N ILE A 215 12.20 6.59 -7.56
CA ILE A 215 11.76 5.36 -8.24
C ILE A 215 12.82 4.83 -9.23
N PRO A 216 13.43 5.66 -10.11
CA PRO A 216 14.42 5.17 -11.07
C PRO A 216 15.64 4.53 -10.40
N THR A 217 16.08 5.05 -9.25
CA THR A 217 17.23 4.46 -8.53
C THR A 217 16.91 3.06 -8.01
N ARG A 218 15.67 2.81 -7.55
CA ARG A 218 15.22 1.50 -7.11
C ARG A 218 15.08 0.53 -8.27
N VAL A 219 14.47 0.98 -9.38
CA VAL A 219 14.33 0.18 -10.61
C VAL A 219 15.70 -0.20 -11.17
N LEU A 220 16.65 0.74 -11.22
CA LEU A 220 18.02 0.47 -11.67
C LEU A 220 18.74 -0.52 -10.74
N SER A 221 18.50 -0.45 -9.44
CA SER A 221 19.08 -1.40 -8.47
C SER A 221 18.60 -2.82 -8.72
N ILE A 222 17.27 -3.00 -8.89
CA ILE A 222 16.66 -4.30 -9.25
C ILE A 222 17.23 -4.79 -10.58
N TYR A 223 17.24 -3.93 -11.59
CA TYR A 223 17.72 -4.28 -12.93
C TYR A 223 19.19 -4.71 -12.94
N GLN A 224 20.05 -3.95 -12.27
CA GLN A 224 21.48 -4.29 -12.16
C GLN A 224 21.70 -5.61 -11.43
N GLU A 225 20.93 -5.88 -10.37
CA GLU A 225 21.03 -7.14 -9.64
C GLU A 225 20.63 -8.35 -10.51
N VAL A 226 19.53 -8.23 -11.26
CA VAL A 226 19.11 -9.27 -12.21
C VAL A 226 20.17 -9.49 -13.28
N LEU A 227 20.77 -8.43 -13.83
CA LEU A 227 21.86 -8.55 -14.80
C LEU A 227 23.10 -9.24 -14.20
N ASN A 228 23.46 -8.93 -12.96
CA ASN A 228 24.59 -9.56 -12.27
C ASN A 228 24.34 -11.07 -12.08
N ASN A 229 23.13 -11.45 -11.66
CA ASN A 229 22.77 -12.85 -11.48
C ASN A 229 22.74 -13.59 -12.82
N MET A 230 22.25 -12.94 -13.87
CA MET A 230 22.26 -13.48 -15.23
C MET A 230 23.70 -13.70 -15.74
N ALA A 231 24.60 -12.74 -15.51
CA ALA A 231 26.02 -12.88 -15.85
C ALA A 231 26.71 -14.01 -15.06
N ALA A 232 26.25 -14.28 -13.84
CA ALA A 232 26.68 -15.40 -13.01
C ALA A 232 26.01 -16.75 -13.37
N ASN A 233 25.16 -16.80 -14.42
CA ASN A 233 24.35 -17.95 -14.77
C ASN A 233 23.49 -18.49 -13.61
N SER A 234 23.08 -17.61 -12.69
CA SER A 234 22.19 -17.92 -11.57
C SER A 234 20.75 -17.53 -11.93
N PRO A 235 19.85 -18.51 -12.14
CA PRO A 235 18.43 -18.22 -12.31
C PRO A 235 17.91 -17.42 -11.11
N THR A 236 17.15 -16.36 -11.38
CA THR A 236 16.58 -15.47 -10.35
C THR A 236 15.06 -15.48 -10.44
N LEU A 237 14.40 -15.72 -9.31
CA LEU A 237 12.96 -15.56 -9.13
C LEU A 237 12.67 -14.19 -8.53
N SER A 238 11.72 -13.46 -9.10
CA SER A 238 11.27 -12.17 -8.60
C SER A 238 9.82 -12.28 -8.13
N ILE A 239 9.57 -11.98 -6.86
CA ILE A 239 8.23 -12.00 -6.26
C ILE A 239 7.80 -10.58 -5.93
N TYR A 240 6.62 -10.19 -6.38
CA TYR A 240 6.03 -8.88 -6.10
C TYR A 240 4.86 -9.03 -5.13
N PHE A 241 4.85 -8.18 -4.10
CA PHE A 241 3.80 -8.11 -3.10
C PHE A 241 3.05 -6.79 -3.25
N ASP A 242 1.73 -6.90 -3.40
CA ASP A 242 0.81 -5.76 -3.43
C ASP A 242 -0.13 -5.83 -2.22
N TYR A 243 -0.09 -4.78 -1.41
CA TYR A 243 -0.86 -4.68 -0.18
C TYR A 243 -2.22 -4.05 -0.45
N GLN A 244 -3.29 -4.79 -0.15
CA GLN A 244 -4.63 -4.24 -0.33
C GLN A 244 -4.91 -3.13 0.69
N LYS A 245 -4.92 -1.87 0.21
CA LYS A 245 -5.22 -0.67 1.01
C LYS A 245 -4.27 -0.53 2.22
N ALA A 246 -2.96 -0.68 2.00
CA ALA A 246 -1.92 -0.69 3.03
C ALA A 246 -2.08 0.38 4.13
N CYS A 247 -2.18 1.65 3.74
CA CYS A 247 -2.31 2.75 4.70
C CYS A 247 -3.66 2.74 5.42
N ASP A 248 -4.75 2.34 4.76
CA ASP A 248 -6.10 2.40 5.33
C ASP A 248 -6.35 1.28 6.35
N LYS A 249 -5.54 0.22 6.32
CA LYS A 249 -5.68 -0.96 7.19
C LYS A 249 -4.70 -1.00 8.36
N VAL A 250 -3.85 0.02 8.53
CA VAL A 250 -2.89 0.07 9.64
C VAL A 250 -3.64 0.04 10.98
N TRP A 251 -3.43 -1.01 11.75
CA TRP A 251 -4.01 -1.12 13.08
C TRP A 251 -3.26 -0.22 14.07
N HIS A 252 -3.96 0.76 14.65
CA HIS A 252 -3.34 1.77 15.51
C HIS A 252 -2.62 1.16 16.72
N ALA A 253 -3.18 0.14 17.37
CA ALA A 253 -2.53 -0.51 18.52
C ALA A 253 -1.20 -1.17 18.12
N ALA A 254 -1.19 -1.91 17.01
CA ALA A 254 0.02 -2.52 16.48
C ALA A 254 1.06 -1.47 16.09
N LEU A 255 0.64 -0.33 15.52
CA LEU A 255 1.52 0.79 15.21
C LEU A 255 2.17 1.34 16.48
N ILE A 256 1.41 1.64 17.53
CA ILE A 256 1.95 2.16 18.79
C ILE A 256 2.90 1.16 19.45
N VAL A 257 2.54 -0.12 19.49
CA VAL A 257 3.42 -1.20 19.98
C VAL A 257 4.71 -1.29 19.18
N LYS A 258 4.61 -1.26 17.84
CA LYS A 258 5.78 -1.27 16.94
C LYS A 258 6.73 -0.11 17.23
N PHE A 259 6.20 1.10 17.36
CA PHE A 259 7.00 2.30 17.64
C PHE A 259 7.64 2.25 19.03
N SER A 260 6.92 1.75 20.03
CA SER A 260 7.46 1.50 21.37
C SER A 260 8.62 0.48 21.33
N ARG A 261 8.45 -0.64 20.62
CA ARG A 261 9.48 -1.70 20.48
C ARG A 261 10.76 -1.24 19.78
N VAL A 262 10.69 -0.20 18.95
CA VAL A 262 11.88 0.41 18.34
C VAL A 262 12.43 1.60 19.13
N ASN A 263 11.95 1.82 20.36
CA ASN A 263 12.42 2.85 21.30
C ASN A 263 12.30 4.28 20.76
N ILE A 264 11.14 4.63 20.19
CA ILE A 264 10.85 6.04 19.92
C ILE A 264 10.75 6.84 21.24
N PRO A 265 11.23 8.09 21.29
CA PRO A 265 10.99 8.99 22.41
C PRO A 265 9.51 9.04 22.78
N PHE A 266 9.27 9.03 24.08
CA PHE A 266 7.94 8.81 24.62
C PHE A 266 6.98 9.94 24.27
N THR A 267 7.47 11.17 24.28
CA THR A 267 6.75 12.39 23.91
C THR A 267 6.28 12.34 22.45
N LEU A 268 7.10 11.80 21.54
CA LEU A 268 6.72 11.57 20.14
C LEU A 268 5.70 10.44 20.01
N LEU A 269 5.86 9.34 20.74
CA LEU A 269 4.89 8.24 20.75
C LEU A 269 3.50 8.72 21.21
N LYS A 270 3.47 9.49 22.30
CA LYS A 270 2.26 10.11 22.86
C LYS A 270 1.59 11.02 21.84
N THR A 271 2.37 11.83 21.14
CA THR A 271 1.86 12.74 20.11
C THR A 271 1.30 11.96 18.91
N ILE A 272 1.96 10.88 18.46
CA ILE A 272 1.45 9.99 17.40
C ILE A 272 0.13 9.35 17.83
N TRP A 273 0.05 8.83 19.06
CA TRP A 273 -1.18 8.25 19.59
C TRP A 273 -2.31 9.27 19.64
N PHE A 274 -2.04 10.49 20.13
CA PHE A 274 -3.04 11.55 20.17
C PHE A 274 -3.48 11.98 18.76
N TRP A 275 -2.56 12.02 17.79
CA TRP A 275 -2.85 12.34 16.39
C TRP A 275 -3.77 11.31 15.71
N LEU A 276 -3.67 10.02 16.09
CA LEU A 276 -4.49 8.92 15.60
C LEU A 276 -5.83 8.76 16.34
N SER A 277 -5.87 9.13 17.61
CA SER A 277 -7.02 8.91 18.48
C SER A 277 -8.16 9.88 18.24
N MET A 278 -9.40 9.39 18.38
CA MET A 278 -10.64 10.19 18.30
C MET A 278 -10.75 10.95 16.97
N ARG A 279 -10.37 10.29 15.87
CA ARG A 279 -10.53 10.85 14.53
C ARG A 279 -11.93 10.59 14.01
N GLU A 280 -12.48 11.61 13.37
CA GLU A 280 -13.76 11.53 12.69
C GLU A 280 -13.56 11.86 11.21
N ALA A 281 -14.44 11.34 10.37
CA ALA A 281 -14.49 11.73 8.97
C ALA A 281 -15.92 11.99 8.51
N VAL A 282 -15.99 12.77 7.44
CA VAL A 282 -17.21 13.03 6.67
C VAL A 282 -16.88 12.79 5.21
N VAL A 283 -17.72 12.05 4.51
CA VAL A 283 -17.61 11.89 3.06
C VAL A 283 -18.26 13.10 2.40
N VAL A 284 -17.53 13.72 1.46
CA VAL A 284 -18.06 14.79 0.63
C VAL A 284 -18.00 14.35 -0.83
N TYR A 285 -19.18 14.28 -1.43
CA TYR A 285 -19.36 14.00 -2.85
C TYR A 285 -20.05 15.20 -3.50
N GLU A 286 -19.29 15.90 -4.35
CA GLU A 286 -19.67 17.20 -4.90
C GLU A 286 -20.04 18.21 -3.79
N GLU A 287 -21.31 18.62 -3.72
CA GLU A 287 -21.85 19.58 -2.73
C GLU A 287 -22.50 18.88 -1.53
N LEU A 288 -22.65 17.55 -1.58
CA LEU A 288 -23.29 16.78 -0.52
C LEU A 288 -22.26 16.33 0.52
N SER A 289 -22.67 16.41 1.78
CA SER A 289 -21.89 16.03 2.94
C SER A 289 -22.68 15.02 3.76
N THR A 290 -22.02 13.94 4.16
CA THR A 290 -22.65 12.88 4.96
C THR A 290 -22.63 13.21 6.45
N ARG A 291 -23.22 12.34 7.27
CA ARG A 291 -22.98 12.34 8.72
C ARG A 291 -21.52 11.99 9.01
N LYS A 292 -21.07 12.38 10.21
CA LYS A 292 -19.74 12.01 10.73
C LYS A 292 -19.69 10.54 11.10
N PHE A 293 -18.52 9.92 10.96
CA PHE A 293 -18.23 8.59 11.47
C PHE A 293 -16.80 8.54 12.04
N THR A 294 -16.55 7.60 12.95
CA THR A 294 -15.25 7.43 13.61
C THR A 294 -14.28 6.62 12.76
N ILE A 295 -13.01 7.03 12.72
CA ILE A 295 -11.91 6.28 12.10
C ILE A 295 -11.14 5.56 13.20
N SER A 296 -11.20 4.22 13.21
CA SER A 296 -10.55 3.39 14.23
C SER A 296 -9.30 2.66 13.74
N ILE A 297 -9.08 2.62 12.41
CA ILE A 297 -7.89 2.07 11.78
C ILE A 297 -7.43 2.98 10.64
N GLY A 298 -6.22 2.69 10.15
CA GLY A 298 -5.64 3.35 8.99
C GLY A 298 -4.97 4.67 9.32
N LEU A 299 -4.21 5.16 8.35
CA LEU A 299 -3.50 6.43 8.42
C LEU A 299 -4.16 7.42 7.44
N PRO A 300 -4.44 8.68 7.83
CA PRO A 300 -5.07 9.66 6.96
C PRO A 300 -4.36 9.83 5.61
N GLN A 301 -5.05 9.53 4.51
CA GLN A 301 -4.46 9.62 3.18
C GLN A 301 -4.29 11.08 2.75
N GLY A 302 -3.06 11.50 2.46
CA GLY A 302 -2.73 12.90 2.12
C GLY A 302 -2.01 13.66 3.23
N SER A 303 -1.87 13.06 4.41
CA SER A 303 -0.92 13.51 5.44
C SER A 303 0.50 13.09 5.07
N CYS A 304 1.46 14.00 5.25
CA CYS A 304 2.88 13.67 5.09
C CYS A 304 3.42 12.80 6.24
N LEU A 305 2.78 12.88 7.41
CA LEU A 305 3.14 12.09 8.58
C LEU A 305 2.70 10.64 8.38
N SER A 306 1.49 10.40 7.87
CA SER A 306 0.98 9.05 7.54
C SER A 306 1.97 8.22 6.73
N SER A 307 2.46 8.76 5.61
CA SER A 307 3.38 8.05 4.73
C SER A 307 4.69 7.66 5.42
N TYR A 308 5.21 8.52 6.29
CA TYR A 308 6.46 8.23 7.00
C TYR A 308 6.25 7.24 8.16
N LEU A 309 5.14 7.36 8.89
CA LEU A 309 4.79 6.39 9.93
C LEU A 309 4.60 4.99 9.35
N PHE A 310 4.01 4.89 8.15
CA PHE A 310 3.86 3.63 7.45
C PHE A 310 5.21 2.97 7.14
N ILE A 311 6.21 3.69 6.62
CA ILE A 311 7.51 3.07 6.31
C ILE A 311 8.29 2.67 7.56
N VAL A 312 8.11 3.36 8.69
CA VAL A 312 8.65 2.93 9.99
C VAL A 312 7.95 1.66 10.46
N PHE A 313 6.63 1.61 10.32
CA PHE A 313 5.83 0.43 10.66
C PHE A 313 6.25 -0.80 9.86
N HIS A 314 6.46 -0.62 8.56
CA HIS A 314 6.84 -1.65 7.58
C HIS A 314 8.33 -2.04 7.61
N SER A 315 9.16 -1.34 8.40
CA SER A 315 10.63 -1.47 8.37
C SER A 315 11.18 -2.87 8.66
N ASP A 316 10.46 -3.73 9.39
CA ASP A 316 10.89 -5.08 9.74
C ASP A 316 10.62 -6.13 8.66
N ILE A 317 9.89 -5.77 7.60
CA ILE A 317 9.57 -6.71 6.52
C ILE A 317 10.83 -7.31 5.90
N VAL A 318 11.92 -6.53 5.81
CA VAL A 318 13.21 -6.97 5.27
C VAL A 318 13.80 -8.12 6.09
N LYS A 319 13.60 -8.11 7.42
CA LYS A 319 14.07 -9.21 8.29
C LYS A 319 13.24 -10.48 8.10
N GLN A 320 11.98 -10.34 7.67
CA GLN A 320 11.04 -11.44 7.50
C GLN A 320 11.12 -12.08 6.11
N THR A 321 11.67 -11.36 5.12
CA THR A 321 11.96 -11.89 3.78
C THR A 321 13.21 -12.78 3.75
N GLY A 322 13.95 -12.92 4.86
CA GLY A 322 15.15 -13.77 4.94
C GLY A 322 16.42 -13.10 4.41
N ALA A 323 17.39 -13.91 3.97
CA ALA A 323 18.66 -13.42 3.39
C ALA A 323 18.57 -13.05 1.89
N PHE A 324 17.34 -12.96 1.36
CA PHE A 324 17.09 -12.61 -0.02
C PHE A 324 17.17 -11.10 -0.23
N SER A 325 17.40 -10.69 -1.48
CA SER A 325 17.47 -9.27 -1.80
C SER A 325 16.07 -8.68 -1.85
N THR A 326 15.87 -7.62 -1.09
CA THR A 326 14.57 -6.98 -0.91
C THR A 326 14.62 -5.55 -1.42
N HIS A 327 13.58 -5.17 -2.15
CA HIS A 327 13.44 -3.89 -2.81
C HIS A 327 12.08 -3.31 -2.48
N ILE A 328 12.06 -2.17 -1.77
CA ILE A 328 10.83 -1.57 -1.27
C ILE A 328 10.71 -0.14 -1.80
N PHE A 329 9.51 0.20 -2.27
CA PHE A 329 9.12 1.56 -2.55
C PHE A 329 7.74 1.84 -1.94
N SER A 330 7.70 2.54 -0.80
CA SER A 330 6.45 2.74 -0.05
C SER A 330 5.95 1.39 0.45
N ASP A 331 4.83 0.94 -0.09
CA ASP A 331 4.15 -0.33 0.13
C ASP A 331 4.53 -1.36 -0.94
N ASP A 332 5.00 -0.96 -2.12
CA ASP A 332 5.47 -1.89 -3.14
C ASP A 332 6.70 -2.65 -2.62
N LEU A 333 6.58 -3.98 -2.50
CA LEU A 333 7.64 -4.86 -2.05
C LEU A 333 7.98 -5.87 -3.16
N ASN A 334 9.27 -5.95 -3.47
CA ASN A 334 9.84 -6.93 -4.38
C ASN A 334 10.93 -7.73 -3.66
N VAL A 335 10.90 -9.05 -3.82
CA VAL A 335 11.92 -9.96 -3.29
C VAL A 335 12.55 -10.72 -4.46
N LEU A 336 13.88 -10.64 -4.56
CA LEU A 336 14.68 -11.37 -5.54
C LEU A 336 15.36 -12.55 -4.83
N ILE A 337 15.12 -13.75 -5.36
CA ILE A 337 15.68 -15.00 -4.90
C ILE A 337 16.57 -15.55 -6.02
N SER A 338 17.86 -15.66 -5.77
CA SER A 338 18.81 -16.20 -6.73
C SER A 338 19.23 -17.59 -6.34
N ALA A 339 19.21 -18.52 -7.28
CA ALA A 339 19.57 -19.90 -7.01
C ALA A 339 21.09 -20.03 -6.80
N PRO A 340 21.55 -20.88 -5.86
CA PRO A 340 22.95 -21.25 -5.81
C PRO A 340 23.35 -21.91 -7.13
N LEU A 341 24.56 -21.61 -7.59
CA LEU A 341 25.05 -22.12 -8.88
C LEU A 341 25.24 -23.64 -8.81
N GLU A 342 24.57 -24.35 -9.71
CA GLU A 342 24.65 -25.81 -9.82
C GLU A 342 24.99 -26.24 -11.25
N LYS A 343 25.50 -27.46 -11.40
CA LYS A 343 25.85 -28.03 -12.73
C LYS A 343 24.62 -28.27 -13.62
N LYS A 344 23.45 -28.44 -13.01
CA LYS A 344 22.17 -28.72 -13.68
C LYS A 344 21.17 -27.64 -13.33
N LEU A 345 20.24 -27.37 -14.24
CA LEU A 345 19.22 -26.35 -14.05
C LEU A 345 18.13 -26.81 -13.07
N GLU A 346 17.80 -28.11 -13.05
CA GLU A 346 16.69 -28.64 -12.27
C GLU A 346 16.83 -28.39 -10.75
N PRO A 347 17.99 -28.62 -10.10
CA PRO A 347 18.16 -28.29 -8.68
C PRO A 347 18.02 -26.80 -8.38
N MET A 348 18.48 -25.92 -9.29
CA MET A 348 18.34 -24.47 -9.15
C MET A 348 16.87 -24.06 -9.19
N LEU A 349 16.09 -24.61 -10.12
CA LEU A 349 14.65 -24.34 -10.20
C LEU A 349 13.89 -24.87 -8.98
N GLN A 350 14.23 -26.06 -8.49
CA GLN A 350 13.63 -26.62 -7.26
C GLN A 350 13.92 -25.75 -6.03
N PHE A 351 15.15 -25.21 -5.94
CA PHE A 351 15.50 -24.26 -4.89
C PHE A 351 14.64 -22.99 -4.96
N LEU A 352 14.52 -22.38 -6.14
CA LEU A 352 13.71 -21.18 -6.34
C LEU A 352 12.25 -21.41 -5.98
N GLU A 353 11.69 -22.56 -6.38
CA GLU A 353 10.31 -22.92 -6.08
C GLU A 353 10.10 -23.09 -4.57
N LEU A 354 11.00 -23.80 -3.88
CA LEU A 354 10.93 -24.00 -2.43
C LEU A 354 11.05 -22.68 -1.66
N GLU A 355 12.07 -21.88 -1.94
CA GLU A 355 12.30 -20.62 -1.23
C GLU A 355 11.24 -19.57 -1.58
N GLY A 356 10.83 -19.48 -2.84
CA GLY A 356 9.74 -18.61 -3.26
C GLY A 356 8.42 -18.95 -2.58
N THR A 357 8.16 -20.24 -2.35
CA THR A 357 6.99 -20.70 -1.58
C THR A 357 7.09 -20.29 -0.11
N LYS A 358 8.26 -20.44 0.52
CA LYS A 358 8.47 -20.03 1.92
C LYS A 358 8.26 -18.52 2.10
N VAL A 359 8.82 -17.71 1.20
CA VAL A 359 8.67 -16.25 1.24
C VAL A 359 7.21 -15.85 1.04
N SER A 360 6.53 -16.45 0.07
CA SER A 360 5.09 -16.21 -0.17
C SER A 360 4.23 -16.61 1.04
N TYR A 361 4.48 -17.78 1.62
CA TYR A 361 3.74 -18.26 2.79
C TYR A 361 4.03 -17.44 4.05
N SER A 362 5.27 -16.99 4.25
CA SER A 362 5.65 -16.09 5.35
C SER A 362 4.86 -14.78 5.26
N ALA A 363 4.76 -14.23 4.04
CA ALA A 363 3.98 -13.02 3.79
C ALA A 363 2.48 -13.23 4.04
N GLU A 364 1.90 -14.37 3.63
CA GLU A 364 0.50 -14.72 3.92
C GLU A 364 0.20 -14.97 5.40
N LYS A 365 1.12 -15.60 6.14
CA LYS A 365 0.95 -15.91 7.57
C LYS A 365 0.99 -14.64 8.44
N GLN A 366 1.59 -13.57 7.94
CA GLN A 366 1.43 -12.23 8.50
C GLN A 366 0.03 -11.69 8.15
N LYS A 367 -1.00 -12.25 8.80
CA LYS A 367 -2.41 -11.79 8.76
C LYS A 367 -2.62 -10.31 9.14
N LEU A 368 -1.56 -9.52 9.36
CA LEU A 368 -1.64 -8.06 9.43
C LEU A 368 -1.85 -7.40 8.06
N TYR A 369 -1.64 -8.12 6.96
CA TYR A 369 -1.73 -7.55 5.62
C TYR A 369 -2.50 -8.48 4.67
N ASN A 370 -3.71 -8.10 4.28
CA ASN A 370 -4.45 -8.78 3.23
C ASN A 370 -3.72 -8.60 1.89
N LEU A 371 -2.77 -9.48 1.61
CA LEU A 371 -2.06 -9.58 0.34
C LEU A 371 -2.98 -10.22 -0.69
N THR A 372 -3.02 -9.66 -1.91
CA THR A 372 -3.72 -10.30 -3.04
C THR A 372 -2.65 -10.95 -3.91
N MET A 373 -2.46 -12.26 -3.79
CA MET A 373 -1.53 -13.01 -4.64
C MET A 373 -2.18 -13.30 -6.00
N SER A 374 -1.50 -13.03 -7.11
CA SER A 374 -1.88 -13.66 -8.39
C SER A 374 -1.56 -15.15 -8.28
N SER A 375 -2.50 -16.02 -8.66
CA SER A 375 -2.41 -17.47 -8.50
C SER A 375 -1.10 -18.03 -9.08
N THR A 376 -0.15 -18.35 -8.20
CA THR A 376 1.05 -19.12 -8.53
C THR A 376 0.76 -20.62 -8.48
N VAL A 377 1.61 -21.42 -9.13
CA VAL A 377 1.65 -22.90 -9.16
C VAL A 377 1.39 -23.56 -7.78
N ASN A 378 1.74 -22.88 -6.69
CA ASN A 378 1.51 -23.29 -5.31
C ASN A 378 0.04 -23.49 -4.89
N GLN A 379 -0.93 -22.75 -5.43
CA GLN A 379 -2.35 -23.03 -5.13
C GLN A 379 -2.74 -24.42 -5.64
N MET A 380 -2.25 -24.79 -6.83
CA MET A 380 -2.54 -26.10 -7.42
C MET A 380 -1.83 -27.24 -6.66
N ASP A 381 -0.58 -27.06 -6.22
CA ASP A 381 0.10 -28.09 -5.43
C ASP A 381 -0.47 -28.24 -4.02
N GLN A 382 -0.97 -27.16 -3.41
CA GLN A 382 -1.76 -27.24 -2.18
C GLN A 382 -3.10 -27.96 -2.41
N GLU A 383 -3.79 -27.71 -3.52
CA GLU A 383 -5.03 -28.42 -3.85
C GLU A 383 -4.79 -29.90 -4.17
N ARG A 384 -3.68 -30.27 -4.82
CA ARG A 384 -3.27 -31.67 -5.02
C ARG A 384 -2.97 -32.38 -3.71
N LYS A 385 -2.24 -31.74 -2.79
CA LYS A 385 -1.97 -32.28 -1.44
C LYS A 385 -3.25 -32.46 -0.62
N ARG A 386 -4.29 -31.66 -0.88
CA ARG A 386 -5.63 -31.78 -0.27
C ARG A 386 -6.56 -32.71 -1.05
N SER A 387 -6.08 -33.39 -2.10
CA SER A 387 -6.86 -34.23 -3.03
C SER A 387 -8.04 -33.51 -3.70
N GLN A 388 -7.96 -32.19 -3.83
CA GLN A 388 -9.01 -31.37 -4.42
C GLN A 388 -8.82 -31.14 -5.91
N ALA A 389 -7.59 -31.21 -6.45
CA ALA A 389 -7.30 -31.02 -7.87
C ALA A 389 -6.91 -32.35 -8.56
N PRO A 390 -7.36 -32.62 -9.81
CA PRO A 390 -7.00 -33.82 -10.56
C PRO A 390 -5.50 -33.90 -10.85
N ALA A 391 -4.95 -35.13 -10.84
CA ALA A 391 -3.53 -35.37 -11.14
C ALA A 391 -3.11 -34.94 -12.55
N THR A 392 -4.06 -34.93 -13.49
CA THR A 392 -3.86 -34.55 -14.89
C THR A 392 -3.76 -33.04 -15.12
N VAL A 393 -4.10 -32.20 -14.14
CA VAL A 393 -3.98 -30.74 -14.23
C VAL A 393 -2.58 -30.32 -13.81
N LYS A 394 -1.79 -29.70 -14.69
CA LYS A 394 -0.37 -29.35 -14.50
C LYS A 394 -0.13 -27.93 -13.98
N ARG A 395 -0.96 -26.95 -14.36
CA ARG A 395 -0.97 -25.59 -13.79
C ARG A 395 -2.22 -24.82 -14.24
N VAL A 396 -2.58 -23.78 -13.49
CA VAL A 396 -3.60 -22.80 -13.87
C VAL A 396 -2.93 -21.45 -14.01
N ASP A 397 -3.06 -20.84 -15.19
CA ASP A 397 -2.51 -19.53 -15.48
C ASP A 397 -3.66 -18.51 -15.48
N GLY A 398 -3.63 -17.57 -14.54
CA GLY A 398 -4.58 -16.45 -14.47
C GLY A 398 -4.22 -15.32 -15.43
N ALA A 399 -5.22 -14.58 -15.90
CA ALA A 399 -4.99 -13.39 -16.73
C ALA A 399 -4.14 -12.35 -15.98
N SER A 400 -2.99 -11.98 -16.54
CA SER A 400 -2.24 -10.79 -16.12
C SER A 400 -3.02 -9.56 -16.57
N THR A 401 -3.34 -8.65 -15.67
CA THR A 401 -4.24 -7.50 -15.89
C THR A 401 -3.72 -6.43 -16.87
N ASN A 402 -2.66 -6.67 -17.65
CA ASN A 402 -2.03 -5.59 -18.44
C ASN A 402 -1.67 -5.88 -19.90
N ILE A 403 -2.05 -6.99 -20.53
CA ILE A 403 -1.90 -7.17 -21.99
C ILE A 403 -3.13 -7.90 -22.54
N GLY A 404 -3.69 -7.40 -23.64
CA GLY A 404 -4.98 -7.85 -24.22
C GLY A 404 -5.10 -9.35 -24.47
N ASP A 405 -6.33 -9.84 -24.35
CA ASP A 405 -6.85 -11.18 -24.71
C ASP A 405 -6.30 -12.43 -24.00
N SER A 406 -5.59 -12.31 -22.87
CA SER A 406 -5.34 -13.49 -22.05
C SER A 406 -6.55 -13.81 -21.17
N GLN A 407 -7.39 -14.77 -21.57
CA GLN A 407 -8.34 -15.41 -20.66
C GLN A 407 -7.60 -16.42 -19.76
N ASP A 408 -8.14 -16.66 -18.56
CA ASP A 408 -7.68 -17.74 -17.66
C ASP A 408 -7.67 -19.07 -18.43
N HIS A 409 -6.58 -19.83 -18.32
CA HIS A 409 -6.46 -21.14 -18.98
C HIS A 409 -5.69 -22.15 -18.12
N VAL A 410 -6.10 -23.41 -18.22
CA VAL A 410 -5.56 -24.54 -17.46
C VAL A 410 -4.75 -25.42 -18.39
N HIS A 411 -3.55 -25.83 -17.95
CA HIS A 411 -2.68 -26.76 -18.68
C HIS A 411 -2.80 -28.15 -18.08
N PHE A 412 -2.85 -29.16 -18.95
CA PHE A 412 -2.89 -30.57 -18.57
C PHE A 412 -1.54 -31.27 -18.81
N THR A 413 -1.38 -32.45 -18.23
CA THR A 413 -0.15 -33.26 -18.32
C THR A 413 0.13 -33.78 -19.73
N ASP A 414 -0.88 -33.85 -20.59
CA ASP A 414 -0.77 -34.22 -22.01
C ASP A 414 -0.37 -33.04 -22.92
N GLY A 415 -0.12 -31.86 -22.35
CA GLY A 415 0.26 -30.65 -23.09
C GLY A 415 -0.91 -29.87 -23.69
N SER A 416 -2.15 -30.34 -23.49
CA SER A 416 -3.34 -29.57 -23.86
C SER A 416 -3.60 -28.43 -22.88
N ALA A 417 -4.21 -27.35 -23.37
CA ALA A 417 -4.64 -26.23 -22.53
C ALA A 417 -6.05 -25.78 -22.89
N LEU A 418 -6.90 -25.66 -21.88
CA LEU A 418 -8.30 -25.24 -22.02
C LEU A 418 -8.45 -23.82 -21.45
N LYS A 419 -9.23 -22.95 -22.10
CA LYS A 419 -9.62 -21.64 -21.59
C LYS A 419 -10.88 -21.73 -20.74
N ARG A 420 -11.11 -20.72 -19.91
CA ARG A 420 -12.28 -20.64 -19.03
C ARG A 420 -13.62 -20.67 -19.76
N ASP A 421 -13.66 -20.16 -20.99
CA ASP A 421 -14.85 -20.17 -21.86
C ASP A 421 -15.12 -21.54 -22.53
N GLY A 422 -14.31 -22.57 -22.22
CA GLY A 422 -14.46 -23.91 -22.76
C GLY A 422 -13.79 -24.14 -24.12
N THR A 423 -13.10 -23.14 -24.67
CA THR A 423 -12.33 -23.31 -25.91
C THR A 423 -10.91 -23.82 -25.64
N TRP A 424 -10.38 -24.68 -26.52
CA TRP A 424 -8.99 -25.15 -26.41
C TRP A 424 -8.02 -24.08 -26.90
N LYS A 425 -6.98 -23.78 -26.12
CA LYS A 425 -5.93 -22.81 -26.45
C LYS A 425 -4.85 -23.42 -27.34
N HIS A 426 -4.38 -24.62 -26.99
CA HIS A 426 -3.44 -25.42 -27.78
C HIS A 426 -3.46 -26.89 -27.32
N GLY A 427 -2.91 -27.79 -28.15
CA GLY A 427 -2.89 -29.24 -27.91
C GLY A 427 -4.14 -29.96 -28.43
N PRO A 428 -4.22 -31.29 -28.24
CA PRO A 428 -5.31 -32.09 -28.78
C PRO A 428 -6.65 -31.75 -28.10
N GLU A 429 -7.67 -31.45 -28.90
CA GLU A 429 -9.04 -31.34 -28.41
C GLU A 429 -9.47 -32.71 -27.86
N ARG A 430 -9.82 -32.76 -26.57
CA ARG A 430 -10.22 -34.02 -25.92
C ARG A 430 -11.42 -33.84 -25.02
N ASN A 431 -12.03 -34.96 -24.69
CA ASN A 431 -13.03 -34.98 -23.63
C ASN A 431 -12.34 -34.88 -22.26
N LEU A 432 -12.82 -33.97 -21.43
CA LEU A 432 -12.44 -33.91 -20.02
C LEU A 432 -12.95 -35.15 -19.29
N SER A 433 -12.09 -35.72 -18.43
CA SER A 433 -12.44 -36.81 -17.52
C SER A 433 -13.52 -36.37 -16.53
N ARG A 434 -14.16 -37.32 -15.84
CA ARG A 434 -15.19 -37.01 -14.84
C ARG A 434 -14.65 -36.15 -13.70
N GLU A 435 -13.40 -36.39 -13.29
CA GLU A 435 -12.72 -35.63 -12.23
C GLU A 435 -12.35 -34.22 -12.70
N GLU A 436 -11.86 -34.08 -13.93
CA GLU A 436 -11.54 -32.79 -14.54
C GLU A 436 -12.78 -31.92 -14.72
N ARG A 437 -13.90 -32.50 -15.17
CA ARG A 437 -15.18 -31.78 -15.28
C ARG A 437 -15.67 -31.30 -13.93
N LYS A 438 -15.68 -32.19 -12.93
CA LYS A 438 -16.13 -31.85 -11.57
C LYS A 438 -15.27 -30.73 -10.97
N TRP A 439 -13.96 -30.78 -11.18
CA TRP A 439 -13.06 -29.76 -10.66
C TRP A 439 -13.20 -28.42 -11.43
N LEU A 440 -13.09 -28.43 -12.76
CA LEU A 440 -13.12 -27.20 -13.55
C LEU A 440 -14.50 -26.53 -13.55
N ILE A 441 -15.55 -27.31 -13.75
CA ILE A 441 -16.91 -26.79 -13.94
C ILE A 441 -17.58 -26.59 -12.59
N ASP A 442 -17.68 -27.65 -11.78
CA ASP A 442 -18.49 -27.60 -10.55
C ASP A 442 -17.81 -26.80 -9.43
N LYS A 443 -16.47 -26.87 -9.32
CA LYS A 443 -15.70 -26.17 -8.27
C LYS A 443 -15.21 -24.79 -8.70
N HIS A 444 -14.79 -24.63 -9.95
CA HIS A 444 -14.15 -23.39 -10.43
C HIS A 444 -14.99 -22.59 -11.46
N GLY A 445 -16.17 -23.08 -11.86
CA GLY A 445 -17.11 -22.36 -12.72
C GLY A 445 -16.66 -22.18 -14.17
N TRP A 446 -15.89 -23.13 -14.71
CA TRP A 446 -15.44 -23.11 -16.11
C TRP A 446 -16.52 -23.68 -17.02
N THR A 447 -16.51 -23.27 -18.29
CA THR A 447 -17.44 -23.83 -19.28
C THR A 447 -16.90 -25.17 -19.83
N SER A 448 -17.78 -26.15 -20.00
CA SER A 448 -17.41 -27.42 -20.65
C SER A 448 -17.00 -27.18 -22.11
N PRO A 449 -15.93 -27.80 -22.60
CA PRO A 449 -15.67 -27.83 -24.03
C PRO A 449 -16.83 -28.52 -24.76
N ALA A 450 -17.15 -28.02 -25.95
CA ALA A 450 -18.16 -28.61 -26.82
C ALA A 450 -17.80 -30.06 -27.14
N LYS A 451 -18.78 -30.98 -27.02
CA LYS A 451 -18.60 -32.37 -27.44
C LYS A 451 -18.53 -32.40 -28.96
N LYS A 452 -17.50 -33.04 -29.52
CA LYS A 452 -17.57 -33.61 -30.87
C LYS A 452 -18.15 -35.01 -30.79
#